data_AF-A0AAD7EN98-F1
#
_entry.id   AF-A0AAD7EN98-F1
#
_cell.length_a   1.000
_cell.length_b   1.000
_cell.length_c   1.000
_cell.angle_alpha   90.00
_cell.angle_beta   90.00
_cell.angle_gamma   90.00
#
_symmetry.space_group_name_H-M   'P 1'
#
loop_
_entity.id
_entity.type
_entity.pdbx_description
1 polymer ?
#
loop_
_entity_poly.entity_id
_entity_poly.type
_entity_poly.pdbx_seq_one_letter_code
_entity_poly.pdbx_strand_id
1 'polypeptide(L)'
;MPTLPHLKDIVVAFFRGALATWIRFSSEFAPGGLIDEASASERQAAWMPATNDANEGALGQLRVIMRNHPTLTLHQFNAMVMFNQKNTQDFMDALFEMPDHLYIMRLARKEDASGIERTRKTELAEFRVRLAKMRKEKEVAKRKKEVDDLRILMKVRLVSTVAQIYDTARGANLTVKLLHQQLDAFRLRGVPDIKANSTYPRKPDKQAALESALRNFQFAPGSYPIPEAIVSKVSVAEIRPVTQVLGEWHPEEDVEMEE
;
A
#
# COMPACT_ATOMS: atom_id res chain seq x y z
N MET A 1 24.82 16.61 34.27
CA MET A 1 23.94 16.55 33.08
C MET A 1 23.40 15.13 32.94
N PRO A 2 22.11 14.92 32.64
CA PRO A 2 21.58 13.59 32.41
C PRO A 2 22.18 12.98 31.14
N THR A 3 22.61 11.72 31.22
CA THR A 3 23.09 10.94 30.08
C THR A 3 21.90 10.22 29.45
N LEU A 4 21.72 10.39 28.14
CA LEU A 4 20.66 9.75 27.35
C LEU A 4 21.27 8.67 26.45
N PRO A 5 21.60 7.48 26.98
CA PRO A 5 22.39 6.47 26.27
C PRO A 5 21.72 5.97 24.98
N HIS A 6 20.39 5.97 24.92
CA HIS A 6 19.62 5.45 23.77
C HIS A 6 19.22 6.51 22.75
N LEU A 7 19.48 7.79 23.01
CA LEU A 7 19.07 8.86 22.10
C LEU A 7 19.73 8.68 20.72
N LYS A 8 21.02 8.30 20.70
CA LYS A 8 21.75 8.05 19.46
C LYS A 8 21.10 6.94 18.64
N ASP A 9 20.77 5.82 19.27
CA ASP A 9 20.20 4.66 18.58
C ASP A 9 18.80 4.94 18.04
N ILE A 10 17.97 5.66 18.81
CA ILE A 10 16.62 6.08 18.40
C ILE A 10 16.69 7.03 17.21
N VAL A 11 17.59 8.03 17.25
CA VAL A 11 17.76 9.00 16.16
C VAL A 11 18.25 8.32 14.88
N VAL A 12 19.20 7.38 14.99
CA VAL A 12 19.68 6.60 13.84
C VAL A 12 18.56 5.72 13.26
N ALA A 13 17.77 5.06 14.11
CA ALA A 13 16.64 4.26 13.67
C ALA A 13 15.57 5.11 12.96
N PHE A 14 15.27 6.30 13.50
CA PHE A 14 14.37 7.27 12.88
C PHE A 14 14.85 7.67 11.48
N PHE A 15 16.10 8.12 11.34
CA PHE A 15 16.62 8.54 10.03
C PHE A 15 16.69 7.39 9.02
N ARG A 16 17.00 6.17 9.46
CA ARG A 16 16.95 4.98 8.59
C ARG A 16 15.54 4.70 8.09
N GLY A 17 14.53 4.83 8.94
CA GLY A 17 13.13 4.70 8.54
C GLY A 17 12.69 5.82 7.59
N ALA A 18 13.04 7.07 7.93
CA ALA A 18 12.69 8.25 7.14
C ALA A 18 13.36 8.27 5.76
N LEU A 19 14.57 7.70 5.62
CA LEU A 19 15.32 7.69 4.37
C LEU A 19 14.52 7.11 3.19
N ALA A 20 13.78 6.02 3.41
CA ALA A 20 12.96 5.41 2.36
C ALA A 20 11.84 6.34 1.88
N THR A 21 11.24 7.09 2.80
CA THR A 21 10.21 8.09 2.50
C THR A 21 10.83 9.28 1.78
N TRP A 22 11.98 9.77 2.24
CA TRP A 22 12.70 10.86 1.61
C TRP A 22 13.09 10.54 0.17
N ILE A 23 13.59 9.34 -0.11
CA ILE A 23 13.94 8.92 -1.48
C ILE A 23 12.73 8.97 -2.41
N ARG A 24 11.57 8.50 -1.94
CA ARG A 24 10.32 8.56 -2.73
C ARG A 24 9.89 10.00 -2.95
N PHE A 25 9.89 10.81 -1.90
CA PHE A 25 9.50 12.22 -1.98
C PHE A 25 10.43 13.02 -2.91
N SER A 26 11.75 12.84 -2.79
CA SER A 26 12.73 13.56 -3.60
C SER A 26 12.78 13.08 -5.06
N SER A 27 12.23 11.89 -5.37
CA SER A 27 12.25 11.36 -6.74
C SER A 27 11.46 12.22 -7.71
N GLU A 28 10.43 12.92 -7.24
CA GLU A 28 9.63 13.85 -8.04
C GLU A 28 10.43 15.13 -8.42
N PHE A 29 11.47 15.46 -7.65
CA PHE A 29 12.35 16.61 -7.85
C PHE A 29 13.67 16.27 -8.57
N ALA A 30 13.92 14.98 -8.85
CA ALA A 30 15.11 14.57 -9.59
C ALA A 30 15.03 15.07 -11.05
N PRO A 31 16.16 15.22 -11.76
CA PRO A 31 16.15 15.56 -13.18
C PRO A 31 15.28 14.58 -13.99
N GLY A 32 14.32 15.08 -14.77
CA GLY A 32 13.31 14.26 -15.47
C GLY A 32 12.18 13.73 -14.57
N GLY A 33 12.09 14.24 -13.34
CA GLY A 33 11.00 13.98 -12.41
C GLY A 33 9.82 14.91 -12.67
N LEU A 34 8.64 14.55 -12.13
CA LEU A 34 7.38 15.24 -12.42
C LEU A 34 7.40 16.75 -12.07
N ILE A 35 8.13 17.15 -11.03
CA ILE A 35 8.25 18.57 -10.61
C ILE A 35 9.35 19.28 -11.42
N ASP A 36 10.42 18.57 -11.80
CA ASP A 36 11.48 19.10 -12.66
C ASP A 36 10.95 19.42 -14.07
N GLU A 37 10.14 18.51 -14.61
CA GLU A 37 9.49 18.64 -15.92
C GLU A 37 8.28 19.59 -15.93
N ALA A 38 7.81 20.04 -14.76
CA ALA A 38 6.67 20.94 -14.66
C ALA A 38 6.95 22.25 -15.41
N SER A 39 6.00 22.65 -16.26
CA SER A 39 6.07 23.92 -16.99
C SER A 39 6.06 25.11 -16.04
N ALA A 40 6.50 26.27 -16.53
CA ALA A 40 6.43 27.51 -15.76
C ALA A 40 4.98 27.84 -15.33
N SER A 41 4.00 27.57 -16.20
CA SER A 41 2.57 27.72 -15.89
C SER A 41 2.10 26.77 -14.79
N GLU A 42 2.52 25.51 -14.81
CA GLU A 42 2.13 24.53 -13.78
C GLU A 42 2.76 24.87 -12.43
N ARG A 43 4.03 25.26 -12.41
CA ARG A 43 4.71 25.71 -11.19
C ARG A 43 4.05 26.95 -10.58
N GLN A 44 3.61 27.89 -11.42
CA GLN A 44 2.89 29.08 -10.96
C GLN A 44 1.49 28.73 -10.41
N ALA A 45 0.79 27.79 -11.05
CA ALA A 45 -0.52 27.32 -10.60
C ALA A 45 -0.44 26.51 -9.30
N ALA A 46 0.68 25.79 -9.08
CA ALA A 46 0.95 24.98 -7.90
C ALA A 46 1.69 25.73 -6.78
N TRP A 47 1.75 27.06 -6.83
CA TRP A 47 2.43 27.84 -5.80
C TRP A 47 1.78 27.63 -4.44
N MET A 48 2.59 27.22 -3.45
CA MET A 48 2.19 27.10 -2.05
C MET A 48 3.27 27.72 -1.16
N PRO A 49 2.91 28.28 0.01
CA PRO A 49 3.88 28.69 1.03
C PRO A 49 4.83 27.53 1.38
N ALA A 50 6.11 27.83 1.53
CA ALA A 50 7.15 26.84 1.88
C ALA A 50 7.00 26.30 3.31
N THR A 51 6.22 26.97 4.16
CA THR A 51 5.94 26.55 5.53
C THR A 51 4.72 25.63 5.56
N ASN A 52 4.97 24.38 5.99
CA ASN A 52 3.95 23.33 6.02
C ASN A 52 2.76 23.67 6.96
N ASP A 53 2.98 24.43 8.03
CA ASP A 53 1.95 24.80 9.01
C ASP A 53 0.72 25.46 8.37
N ALA A 54 0.93 26.34 7.37
CA ALA A 54 -0.16 27.02 6.66
C ALA A 54 -0.93 26.04 5.76
N ASN A 55 -0.23 25.10 5.13
CA ASN A 55 -0.83 24.10 4.23
C ASN A 55 -1.60 23.04 5.05
N GLU A 56 -1.07 22.62 6.19
CA GLU A 56 -1.74 21.74 7.14
C GLU A 56 -2.97 22.42 7.74
N GLY A 57 -2.86 23.70 8.11
CA GLY A 57 -3.98 24.51 8.58
C GLY A 57 -5.10 24.62 7.55
N ALA A 58 -4.76 24.88 6.28
CA ALA A 58 -5.74 24.95 5.19
C ALA A 58 -6.43 23.60 4.94
N LEU A 59 -5.69 22.49 5.02
CA LEU A 59 -6.26 21.15 4.92
C LEU A 59 -7.19 20.83 6.10
N GLY A 60 -6.78 21.23 7.32
CA GLY A 60 -7.62 21.12 8.52
C GLY A 60 -8.92 21.91 8.37
N GLN A 61 -8.84 23.16 7.89
CA GLN A 61 -9.99 24.00 7.61
C GLN A 61 -10.93 23.34 6.58
N LEU A 62 -10.39 22.82 5.48
CA LEU A 62 -11.16 22.11 4.47
C LEU A 62 -11.94 20.95 5.08
N ARG A 63 -11.30 20.13 5.91
CA ARG A 63 -11.95 18.97 6.55
C ARG A 63 -13.10 19.38 7.46
N VAL A 64 -12.88 20.38 8.32
CA VAL A 64 -13.91 20.87 9.24
C VAL A 64 -15.10 21.46 8.48
N ILE A 65 -14.83 22.27 7.46
CA ILE A 65 -15.90 22.89 6.66
C ILE A 65 -16.69 21.84 5.88
N MET A 66 -16.03 20.89 5.23
CA MET A 66 -16.70 19.82 4.48
C MET A 66 -17.54 18.92 5.39
N ARG A 67 -17.09 18.69 6.64
CA ARG A 67 -17.87 17.95 7.64
C ARG A 67 -19.14 18.70 8.04
N ASN A 68 -19.04 20.01 8.27
CA ASN A 68 -20.19 20.84 8.68
C ASN A 68 -21.12 21.20 7.51
N HIS A 69 -20.59 21.21 6.28
CA HIS A 69 -21.31 21.55 5.05
C HIS A 69 -21.08 20.47 3.98
N PRO A 70 -21.72 19.29 4.10
CA PRO A 70 -21.47 18.16 3.21
C PRO A 70 -21.92 18.40 1.76
N THR A 71 -22.79 19.40 1.54
CA THR A 71 -23.24 19.81 0.20
C THR A 71 -22.29 20.79 -0.49
N LEU A 72 -21.30 21.34 0.25
CA LEU A 72 -20.33 22.27 -0.29
C LEU A 72 -19.41 21.56 -1.29
N THR A 73 -19.23 22.15 -2.47
CA THR A 73 -18.28 21.63 -3.46
C THR A 73 -16.87 22.15 -3.20
N LEU A 74 -15.84 21.48 -3.75
CA LEU A 74 -14.47 21.97 -3.57
C LEU A 74 -14.28 23.31 -4.29
N HIS A 75 -14.92 23.48 -5.44
CA HIS A 75 -14.94 24.74 -6.16
C HIS A 75 -15.51 25.88 -5.31
N GLN A 76 -16.64 25.66 -4.63
CA GLN A 76 -17.24 26.63 -3.71
C GLN A 76 -16.34 26.91 -2.50
N PHE A 77 -15.72 25.87 -1.92
CA PHE A 77 -14.76 26.05 -0.84
C PHE A 77 -13.56 26.91 -1.28
N ASN A 78 -12.95 26.58 -2.42
CA ASN A 78 -11.82 27.33 -2.95
C ASN A 78 -12.21 28.79 -3.23
N ALA A 79 -13.39 29.03 -3.81
CA ALA A 79 -13.90 30.38 -4.04
C ALA A 79 -14.09 31.14 -2.72
N MET A 80 -14.67 30.52 -1.69
CA MET A 80 -14.88 31.11 -0.38
C MET A 80 -13.55 31.44 0.32
N VAL A 81 -12.59 30.51 0.30
CA VAL A 81 -11.26 30.74 0.88
C VAL A 81 -10.56 31.91 0.18
N MET A 82 -10.60 31.94 -1.15
CA MET A 82 -10.03 33.02 -1.94
C MET A 82 -10.71 34.37 -1.67
N PHE A 83 -12.05 34.36 -1.55
CA PHE A 83 -12.84 35.56 -1.23
C PHE A 83 -12.40 36.17 0.10
N ASN A 84 -12.28 35.34 1.13
CA ASN A 84 -11.87 35.74 2.48
C ASN A 84 -10.40 36.18 2.53
N GLN A 85 -9.49 35.42 1.92
CA GLN A 85 -8.05 35.73 1.94
C GLN A 85 -7.71 37.04 1.23
N LYS A 86 -8.43 37.35 0.14
CA LYS A 86 -8.21 38.58 -0.63
C LYS A 86 -9.00 39.78 -0.10
N ASN A 87 -9.73 39.61 1.00
CA ASN A 87 -10.59 40.64 1.55
C ASN A 87 -11.55 41.24 0.50
N THR A 88 -12.13 40.34 -0.29
CA THR A 88 -12.94 40.73 -1.47
C THR A 88 -14.22 41.46 -1.04
N GLN A 89 -14.69 41.21 0.19
CA GLN A 89 -15.85 41.90 0.77
C GLN A 89 -15.63 43.41 0.84
N ASP A 90 -14.51 43.88 1.41
CA ASP A 90 -14.22 45.32 1.52
C ASP A 90 -14.14 46.00 0.15
N PHE A 91 -13.61 45.30 -0.86
CA PHE A 91 -13.59 45.79 -2.24
C PHE A 91 -15.00 45.91 -2.82
N MET A 92 -15.86 44.91 -2.60
CA MET A 92 -17.25 44.95 -3.04
C MET A 92 -18.01 46.07 -2.33
N ASP A 93 -17.87 46.20 -1.00
CA ASP A 93 -18.58 47.22 -0.23
C ASP A 93 -18.18 48.65 -0.63
N ALA A 94 -16.94 48.85 -1.05
CA ALA A 94 -16.44 50.16 -1.47
C ALA A 94 -16.84 50.56 -2.90
N LEU A 95 -17.05 49.59 -3.80
CA LEU A 95 -17.11 49.86 -5.25
C LEU A 95 -18.34 49.30 -5.96
N PHE A 96 -19.05 48.35 -5.36
CA PHE A 96 -20.17 47.70 -6.04
C PHE A 96 -21.47 48.43 -5.77
N GLU A 97 -22.28 48.51 -6.81
CA GLU A 97 -23.69 48.85 -6.70
C GLU A 97 -24.55 47.60 -6.91
N MET A 98 -25.86 47.73 -6.64
CA MET A 98 -26.81 46.63 -6.82
C MET A 98 -26.75 45.95 -8.21
N PRO A 99 -26.56 46.66 -9.34
CA PRO A 99 -26.41 46.03 -10.64
C PRO A 99 -25.19 45.10 -10.75
N ASP A 100 -24.08 45.43 -10.10
CA ASP A 100 -22.84 44.64 -10.10
C ASP A 100 -23.04 43.33 -9.33
N HIS A 101 -23.69 43.41 -8.16
CA HIS A 101 -24.08 42.22 -7.41
C HIS A 101 -24.97 41.30 -8.25
N LEU A 102 -25.99 41.85 -8.92
CA LEU A 102 -26.87 41.08 -9.81
C LEU A 102 -26.11 40.48 -11.01
N TYR A 103 -25.08 41.15 -11.50
CA TYR A 103 -24.22 40.63 -12.55
C TYR A 103 -23.40 39.43 -12.08
N ILE A 104 -22.71 39.54 -10.93
CA ILE A 104 -21.92 38.42 -10.38
C ILE A 104 -22.81 37.23 -10.00
N MET A 105 -23.98 37.46 -9.39
CA MET A 105 -24.92 36.39 -9.09
C MET A 105 -25.36 35.63 -10.36
N ARG A 106 -25.53 36.32 -11.50
CA ARG A 106 -25.82 35.68 -12.78
C ARG A 106 -24.64 34.88 -13.30
N LEU A 107 -23.42 35.38 -13.16
CA LEU A 107 -22.21 34.65 -13.54
C LEU A 107 -22.02 33.39 -12.68
N ALA A 108 -22.16 33.50 -11.36
CA ALA A 108 -22.04 32.37 -10.45
C ALA A 108 -23.01 31.24 -10.81
N ARG A 109 -24.28 31.57 -11.14
CA ARG A 109 -25.27 30.57 -11.59
C ARG A 109 -24.88 29.91 -12.91
N LYS A 110 -24.29 30.64 -13.85
CA LYS A 110 -23.79 30.06 -15.11
C LYS A 110 -22.64 29.11 -14.85
N GLU A 111 -21.74 29.47 -13.95
CA GLU A 111 -20.60 28.65 -13.55
C GLU A 111 -21.07 27.38 -12.82
N ASP A 112 -22.00 27.48 -11.89
CA ASP A 112 -22.60 26.31 -11.22
C ASP A 112 -23.32 25.38 -12.22
N ALA A 113 -23.98 25.97 -13.23
CA ALA A 113 -24.65 25.22 -14.30
C ALA A 113 -23.69 24.60 -15.32
N SER A 114 -22.40 24.98 -15.33
CA SER A 114 -21.40 24.45 -16.28
C SER A 114 -21.09 22.96 -16.07
N GLY A 115 -21.41 22.42 -14.90
CA GLY A 115 -21.20 21.00 -14.58
C GLY A 115 -19.75 20.64 -14.25
N ILE A 116 -18.85 21.60 -14.03
CA ILE A 116 -17.44 21.35 -13.69
C ILE A 116 -17.30 20.37 -12.52
N GLU A 117 -18.07 20.54 -11.45
CA GLU A 117 -18.03 19.63 -10.30
C GLU A 117 -18.61 18.24 -10.59
N ARG A 118 -19.56 18.14 -11.54
CA ARG A 118 -20.06 16.84 -12.00
C ARG A 118 -18.95 16.09 -12.74
N THR A 119 -18.25 16.77 -13.65
CA THR A 119 -17.10 16.21 -14.40
C THR A 119 -16.00 15.75 -13.45
N ARG A 120 -15.62 16.59 -12.48
CA ARG A 120 -14.63 16.24 -11.46
C ARG A 120 -15.05 15.01 -10.64
N LYS A 121 -16.31 14.94 -10.22
CA LYS A 121 -16.83 13.77 -9.47
C LYS A 121 -16.80 12.49 -10.31
N THR A 122 -17.14 12.57 -11.60
CA THR A 122 -17.07 11.41 -12.50
C THR A 122 -15.64 10.93 -12.70
N GLU A 123 -14.68 11.83 -12.93
CA GLU A 123 -13.26 11.49 -13.06
C GLU A 123 -12.71 10.81 -11.80
N LEU A 124 -13.08 11.32 -10.62
CA LEU A 124 -12.69 10.72 -9.34
C LEU A 124 -13.28 9.32 -9.16
N ALA A 125 -14.54 9.12 -9.55
CA ALA A 125 -15.19 7.81 -9.50
C ALA A 125 -14.50 6.81 -10.44
N GLU A 126 -14.22 7.20 -11.69
CA GLU A 126 -13.50 6.38 -12.66
C GLU A 126 -12.10 6.02 -12.18
N PHE A 127 -11.38 6.97 -11.59
CA PHE A 127 -10.08 6.72 -11.00
C PHE A 127 -10.15 5.70 -9.85
N ARG A 128 -11.15 5.83 -8.97
CA ARG A 128 -11.38 4.86 -7.87
C ARG A 128 -11.69 3.46 -8.41
N VAL A 129 -12.50 3.35 -9.45
CA VAL A 129 -12.79 2.07 -10.13
C VAL A 129 -11.52 1.45 -10.70
N ARG A 130 -10.68 2.25 -11.39
CA ARG A 130 -9.38 1.80 -11.91
C ARG A 130 -8.46 1.31 -10.80
N LEU A 131 -8.38 2.05 -9.69
CA LEU A 131 -7.58 1.66 -8.53
C LEU A 131 -8.07 0.35 -7.90
N ALA A 132 -9.39 0.17 -7.79
CA ALA A 132 -9.98 -1.06 -7.28
C ALA A 132 -9.67 -2.25 -8.19
N LYS A 133 -9.75 -2.08 -9.52
CA LYS A 133 -9.36 -3.10 -10.50
C LYS A 133 -7.89 -3.48 -10.35
N MET A 134 -6.98 -2.50 -10.29
CA MET A 134 -5.55 -2.75 -10.10
C MET A 134 -5.26 -3.48 -8.78
N ARG A 135 -5.95 -3.14 -7.69
CA ARG A 135 -5.83 -3.84 -6.41
C ARG A 135 -6.29 -5.30 -6.53
N LYS A 136 -7.43 -5.54 -7.17
CA LYS A 136 -7.94 -6.91 -7.42
C LYS A 136 -6.96 -7.73 -8.26
N GLU A 137 -6.40 -7.17 -9.33
CA GLU A 137 -5.41 -7.83 -10.17
C GLU A 137 -4.13 -8.19 -9.39
N LYS A 138 -3.64 -7.27 -8.56
CA LYS A 138 -2.50 -7.51 -7.67
C LYS A 138 -2.78 -8.64 -6.66
N GLU A 139 -3.97 -8.67 -6.08
CA GLU A 139 -4.37 -9.74 -5.16
C GLU A 139 -4.51 -11.09 -5.87
N VAL A 140 -5.08 -11.13 -7.07
CA VAL A 140 -5.16 -12.36 -7.88
C VAL A 140 -3.76 -12.84 -8.25
N ALA A 141 -2.86 -11.95 -8.67
CA ALA A 141 -1.48 -12.29 -9.00
C ALA A 141 -0.71 -12.84 -7.78
N LYS A 142 -0.89 -12.20 -6.62
CA LYS A 142 -0.31 -12.66 -5.35
C LYS A 142 -0.82 -14.05 -4.98
N ARG A 143 -2.14 -14.29 -5.04
CA ARG A 143 -2.73 -15.61 -4.76
C ARG A 143 -2.25 -16.68 -5.73
N LYS A 144 -2.18 -16.38 -7.04
CA LYS A 144 -1.63 -17.32 -8.04
C LYS A 144 -0.19 -17.70 -7.71
N LYS A 145 0.65 -16.72 -7.38
CA LYS A 145 2.03 -16.96 -6.97
C LYS A 145 2.12 -17.82 -5.71
N GLU A 146 1.29 -17.55 -4.70
CA GLU A 146 1.23 -18.37 -3.48
C GLU A 146 0.84 -19.82 -3.78
N VAL A 147 -0.14 -20.06 -4.66
CA VAL A 147 -0.54 -21.40 -5.09
C VAL A 147 0.57 -22.11 -5.87
N ASP A 148 1.23 -21.40 -6.79
CA ASP A 148 2.36 -21.94 -7.54
C ASP A 148 3.55 -22.30 -6.62
N ASP A 149 3.86 -21.45 -5.66
CA ASP A 149 4.91 -21.69 -4.66
C ASP A 149 4.56 -22.94 -3.81
N LEU A 150 3.31 -23.07 -3.35
CA LEU A 150 2.83 -24.27 -2.66
C LEU A 150 2.96 -25.53 -3.54
N ARG A 151 2.59 -25.44 -4.82
CA ARG A 151 2.69 -26.55 -5.77
C ARG A 151 4.13 -27.02 -5.97
N ILE A 152 5.09 -26.08 -6.02
CA ILE A 152 6.51 -26.40 -6.09
C ILE A 152 6.92 -27.16 -4.82
N LEU A 153 6.56 -26.65 -3.63
CA LEU A 153 6.92 -27.25 -2.34
C LEU A 153 6.33 -28.66 -2.15
N MET A 154 5.11 -28.91 -2.64
CA MET A 154 4.49 -30.24 -2.57
C MET A 154 5.25 -31.30 -3.38
N LYS A 155 5.90 -30.90 -4.48
CA LYS A 155 6.68 -31.80 -5.35
C LYS A 155 8.13 -32.01 -4.89
N VAL A 156 8.60 -31.24 -3.92
CA VAL A 156 9.98 -31.38 -3.41
C VAL A 156 10.15 -32.74 -2.76
N ARG A 157 11.12 -33.51 -3.27
CA ARG A 157 11.54 -34.76 -2.65
C ARG A 157 12.36 -34.43 -1.40
N LEU A 158 11.81 -34.72 -0.23
CA LEU A 158 12.46 -34.43 1.04
C LEU A 158 13.71 -35.26 1.24
N VAL A 159 14.73 -34.63 1.83
CA VAL A 159 15.92 -35.32 2.32
C VAL A 159 15.55 -36.15 3.55
N SER A 160 15.86 -37.44 3.57
CA SER A 160 15.49 -38.36 4.66
C SER A 160 16.63 -38.66 5.63
N THR A 161 17.86 -38.33 5.28
CA THR A 161 19.05 -38.73 6.04
C THR A 161 20.12 -37.65 5.98
N VAL A 162 20.88 -37.47 7.07
CA VAL A 162 21.96 -36.46 7.15
C VAL A 162 22.99 -36.62 6.02
N ALA A 163 23.31 -37.85 5.62
CA ALA A 163 24.25 -38.13 4.53
C ALA A 163 23.82 -37.51 3.18
N GLN A 164 22.51 -37.45 2.91
CA GLN A 164 21.96 -36.88 1.68
C GLN A 164 22.08 -35.35 1.61
N ILE A 165 22.38 -34.68 2.73
CA ILE A 165 22.64 -33.22 2.77
C ILE A 165 24.00 -32.89 2.15
N TYR A 166 24.96 -33.79 2.31
CA TYR A 166 26.36 -33.62 1.92
C TYR A 166 26.80 -34.54 0.78
N ASP A 167 25.87 -35.27 0.17
CA ASP A 167 26.17 -36.28 -0.84
C ASP A 167 26.70 -35.64 -2.13
N THR A 168 28.02 -35.62 -2.25
CA THR A 168 28.78 -35.14 -3.40
C THR A 168 28.79 -36.14 -4.56
N ALA A 169 28.42 -37.41 -4.34
CA ALA A 169 28.51 -38.48 -5.35
C ALA A 169 27.45 -38.36 -6.46
N ARG A 170 26.39 -37.58 -6.26
CA ARG A 170 25.41 -37.20 -7.31
C ARG A 170 25.69 -35.87 -7.99
N GLY A 171 26.85 -35.25 -7.71
CA GLY A 171 27.30 -34.05 -8.43
C GLY A 171 26.61 -32.73 -8.05
N ALA A 172 25.97 -32.64 -6.88
CA ALA A 172 25.48 -31.35 -6.39
C ALA A 172 25.39 -31.31 -4.86
N ASN A 173 26.34 -30.65 -4.20
CA ASN A 173 26.07 -30.04 -2.90
C ASN A 173 24.73 -29.28 -3.01
N LEU A 174 23.76 -29.54 -2.12
CA LEU A 174 22.47 -28.86 -2.15
C LEU A 174 22.66 -27.33 -2.31
N THR A 175 22.18 -26.79 -3.43
CA THR A 175 22.23 -25.37 -3.72
C THR A 175 21.42 -24.62 -2.66
N VAL A 176 21.77 -23.37 -2.34
CA VAL A 176 21.04 -22.55 -1.35
C VAL A 176 19.54 -22.52 -1.64
N LYS A 177 19.15 -22.44 -2.93
CA LYS A 177 17.75 -22.51 -3.37
C LYS A 177 17.05 -23.82 -2.99
N LEU A 178 17.75 -24.96 -3.11
CA LEU A 178 17.18 -26.26 -2.77
C LEU A 178 17.09 -26.42 -1.24
N LEU A 179 18.05 -25.90 -0.48
CA LEU A 179 17.97 -25.85 1.00
C LEU A 179 16.79 -25.01 1.47
N HIS A 180 16.54 -23.86 0.84
CA HIS A 180 15.35 -23.03 1.13
C HIS A 180 14.06 -23.79 0.89
N GLN A 181 13.96 -24.47 -0.26
CA GLN A 181 12.79 -25.28 -0.61
C GLN A 181 12.59 -26.45 0.35
N GLN A 182 13.66 -27.08 0.83
CA GLN A 182 13.58 -28.15 1.83
C GLN A 182 13.05 -27.62 3.16
N LEU A 183 13.62 -26.52 3.68
CA LEU A 183 13.17 -25.91 4.94
C LEU A 183 11.70 -25.47 4.86
N ASP A 184 11.29 -24.83 3.76
CA ASP A 184 9.90 -24.43 3.57
C ASP A 184 8.97 -25.65 3.43
N ALA A 185 9.40 -26.72 2.74
CA ALA A 185 8.62 -27.95 2.61
C ALA A 185 8.47 -28.69 3.95
N PHE A 186 9.51 -28.74 4.79
CA PHE A 186 9.41 -29.30 6.14
C PHE A 186 8.52 -28.46 7.06
N ARG A 187 8.63 -27.13 6.98
CA ARG A 187 7.76 -26.21 7.74
C ARG A 187 6.30 -26.35 7.31
N LEU A 188 6.04 -26.51 6.01
CA LEU A 188 4.71 -26.74 5.45
C LEU A 188 4.06 -28.03 5.98
N ARG A 189 4.87 -29.04 6.27
CA ARG A 189 4.44 -30.33 6.82
C ARG A 189 4.41 -30.37 8.35
N GLY A 190 4.66 -29.25 9.02
CA GLY A 190 4.54 -29.11 10.46
C GLY A 190 5.67 -29.76 11.26
N VAL A 191 6.86 -29.93 10.69
CA VAL A 191 8.02 -30.42 11.44
C VAL A 191 8.39 -29.39 12.53
N PRO A 192 8.51 -29.80 13.80
CA PRO A 192 8.87 -28.88 14.88
C PRO A 192 10.28 -28.31 14.72
N ASP A 193 10.54 -27.18 15.38
CA ASP A 193 11.84 -26.49 15.44
C ASP A 193 12.44 -25.93 14.12
N ILE A 194 11.71 -26.03 13.00
CA ILE A 194 12.11 -25.37 11.75
C ILE A 194 11.49 -23.97 11.64
N LYS A 195 12.35 -22.95 11.67
CA LYS A 195 11.96 -21.53 11.57
C LYS A 195 11.91 -21.07 10.11
N ALA A 196 11.48 -19.82 9.90
CA ALA A 196 11.44 -19.21 8.58
C ALA A 196 12.85 -19.07 7.97
N ASN A 197 12.96 -19.14 6.65
CA ASN A 197 14.22 -18.98 5.93
C ASN A 197 14.98 -17.68 6.26
N SER A 198 14.27 -16.61 6.66
CA SER A 198 14.87 -15.34 7.10
C SER A 198 15.70 -15.46 8.38
N THR A 199 15.42 -16.47 9.22
CA THR A 199 16.18 -16.75 10.45
C THR A 199 17.54 -17.40 10.16
N TYR A 200 17.72 -18.00 8.98
CA TYR A 200 18.94 -18.69 8.58
C TYR A 200 19.62 -17.94 7.42
N PRO A 201 20.38 -16.86 7.68
CA PRO A 201 20.92 -16.01 6.63
C PRO A 201 21.95 -16.74 5.77
N ARG A 202 22.85 -17.53 6.38
CA ARG A 202 23.96 -18.18 5.64
C ARG A 202 23.59 -19.60 5.22
N LYS A 203 24.35 -20.15 4.26
CA LYS A 203 24.22 -21.55 3.83
C LYS A 203 24.45 -22.57 4.98
N PRO A 204 25.51 -22.47 5.80
CA PRO A 204 25.75 -23.42 6.89
C PRO A 204 24.63 -23.44 7.93
N ASP A 205 24.05 -22.28 8.27
CA ASP A 205 22.95 -22.20 9.24
C ASP A 205 21.73 -23.04 8.80
N LYS A 206 21.45 -23.05 7.49
CA LYS A 206 20.37 -23.86 6.90
C LYS A 206 20.67 -25.35 6.95
N GLN A 207 21.93 -25.72 6.68
CA GLN A 207 22.37 -27.11 6.76
C GLN A 207 22.28 -27.63 8.19
N ALA A 208 22.74 -26.84 9.17
CA ALA A 208 22.64 -27.18 10.58
C ALA A 208 21.18 -27.32 11.07
N ALA A 209 20.28 -26.45 10.60
CA ALA A 209 18.85 -26.56 10.92
C ALA A 209 18.23 -27.86 10.36
N LEU A 210 18.53 -28.20 9.10
CA LEU A 210 18.11 -29.47 8.49
C LEU A 210 18.70 -30.68 9.19
N GLU A 211 19.98 -30.65 9.55
CA GLU A 211 20.63 -31.71 10.32
C GLU A 211 19.98 -31.92 11.68
N SER A 212 19.74 -30.85 12.43
CA SER A 212 19.11 -30.93 13.74
C SER A 212 17.70 -31.52 13.61
N ALA A 213 16.92 -31.09 12.61
CA ALA A 213 15.60 -31.64 12.36
C ALA A 213 15.68 -33.14 12.03
N LEU A 214 16.59 -33.56 11.16
CA LEU A 214 16.75 -34.95 10.74
C LEU A 214 17.30 -35.86 11.85
N ARG A 215 18.09 -35.33 12.79
CA ARG A 215 18.59 -36.07 13.95
C ARG A 215 17.52 -36.21 15.04
N ASN A 216 16.75 -35.15 15.27
CA ASN A 216 15.76 -35.11 16.36
C ASN A 216 14.44 -35.80 15.97
N PHE A 217 14.09 -35.80 14.69
CA PHE A 217 12.85 -36.40 14.19
C PHE A 217 13.18 -37.56 13.24
N GLN A 218 12.73 -38.77 13.58
CA GLN A 218 12.83 -39.92 12.68
C GLN A 218 11.88 -39.72 11.50
N PHE A 219 12.42 -39.38 10.33
CA PHE A 219 11.64 -39.24 9.10
C PHE A 219 11.41 -40.60 8.45
N ALA A 220 10.47 -41.37 8.99
CA ALA A 220 9.89 -42.49 8.26
C ALA A 220 9.05 -41.97 7.07
N PRO A 221 9.00 -42.69 5.93
CA PRO A 221 8.10 -42.33 4.83
C PRO A 221 6.66 -42.20 5.34
N GLY A 222 6.08 -41.00 5.25
CA GLY A 222 4.70 -40.73 5.71
C GLY A 222 4.57 -40.12 7.11
N SER A 223 5.65 -39.96 7.89
CA SER A 223 5.58 -39.39 9.25
C SER A 223 5.09 -37.93 9.30
N TYR A 224 5.25 -37.19 8.20
CA TYR A 224 4.81 -35.79 8.08
C TYR A 224 4.12 -35.61 6.73
N PRO A 225 2.82 -35.98 6.64
CA PRO A 225 2.03 -35.78 5.44
C PRO A 225 1.79 -34.29 5.20
N ILE A 226 1.52 -33.93 3.96
CA ILE A 226 1.10 -32.56 3.65
C ILE A 226 -0.30 -32.36 4.24
N PRO A 227 -0.55 -31.31 5.04
CA PRO A 227 -1.85 -31.04 5.61
C PRO A 227 -2.96 -30.97 4.54
N GLU A 228 -4.08 -31.66 4.77
CA GLU A 228 -5.21 -31.74 3.83
C GLU A 228 -5.79 -30.36 3.48
N ALA A 229 -5.76 -29.41 4.42
CA ALA A 229 -6.13 -28.01 4.20
C ALA A 229 -5.27 -27.29 3.16
N ILE A 230 -4.03 -27.73 2.94
CA ILE A 230 -3.11 -27.18 1.93
C ILE A 230 -3.36 -27.87 0.59
N VAL A 231 -3.56 -29.19 0.60
CA VAL A 231 -3.93 -29.96 -0.59
C VAL A 231 -5.24 -29.43 -1.18
N SER A 232 -6.25 -29.21 -0.34
CA SER A 232 -7.54 -28.64 -0.75
C SER A 232 -7.43 -27.20 -1.25
N LYS A 233 -6.55 -26.36 -0.68
CA LYS A 233 -6.31 -25.00 -1.20
C LYS A 233 -5.75 -25.01 -2.62
N VAL A 234 -4.84 -25.94 -2.92
CA VAL A 234 -4.25 -26.07 -4.26
C VAL A 234 -5.28 -26.65 -5.24
N SER A 235 -6.08 -27.65 -4.84
CA SER A 235 -7.09 -28.26 -5.72
C SER A 235 -8.34 -27.38 -5.92
N VAL A 236 -8.80 -26.66 -4.90
CA VAL A 236 -9.96 -25.74 -5.00
C VAL A 236 -9.62 -24.51 -5.86
N ALA A 237 -8.36 -24.08 -5.89
CA ALA A 237 -7.90 -23.04 -6.80
C ALA A 237 -7.96 -23.45 -8.29
N GLU A 238 -7.97 -24.75 -8.61
CA GLU A 238 -8.19 -25.27 -9.97
C GLU A 238 -9.68 -25.26 -10.36
N ILE A 239 -10.60 -25.29 -9.40
CA ILE A 239 -12.06 -25.43 -9.63
C ILE A 239 -12.79 -24.09 -9.63
N ARG A 240 -12.29 -23.07 -8.92
CA ARG A 240 -12.89 -21.73 -8.97
C ARG A 240 -12.18 -20.88 -10.02
N PRO A 241 -12.70 -20.74 -11.27
CA PRO A 241 -12.58 -19.43 -11.89
C PRO A 241 -13.17 -18.44 -10.88
N VAL A 242 -12.54 -17.29 -10.71
CA VAL A 242 -13.01 -16.24 -9.79
C VAL A 242 -14.39 -15.79 -10.28
N THR A 243 -15.43 -16.52 -9.88
CA THR A 243 -16.81 -16.11 -10.06
C THR A 243 -16.99 -14.92 -9.16
N GLN A 244 -17.34 -13.82 -9.82
CA GLN A 244 -17.81 -12.59 -9.23
C GLN A 244 -18.73 -12.92 -8.07
N VAL A 245 -18.28 -12.66 -6.84
CA VAL A 245 -19.24 -12.19 -5.84
C VAL A 245 -19.49 -10.74 -6.24
N LEU A 246 -20.43 -10.56 -7.17
CA LEU A 246 -21.24 -9.33 -7.25
C LEU A 246 -22.05 -9.33 -5.95
N GLY A 247 -21.38 -9.02 -4.84
CA GLY A 247 -22.06 -8.53 -3.66
C GLY A 247 -22.58 -7.17 -4.05
N GLU A 248 -23.90 -7.08 -4.19
CA GLU A 248 -24.64 -5.84 -4.27
C GLU A 248 -24.04 -4.86 -3.26
N TRP A 249 -23.41 -3.81 -3.79
CA TRP A 249 -22.98 -2.69 -2.98
C TRP A 249 -24.26 -1.91 -2.64
N HIS A 250 -24.85 -2.18 -1.48
CA HIS A 250 -25.87 -1.32 -0.90
C HIS A 250 -25.18 -0.03 -0.43
N PRO A 251 -25.64 1.15 -0.89
CA PRO A 251 -25.07 2.43 -0.49
C PRO A 251 -25.72 2.97 0.79
N GLU A 252 -25.83 2.16 1.84
CA GLU A 252 -26.27 2.57 3.20
C GLU A 252 -25.56 1.56 4.15
N GLU A 253 -24.80 1.87 5.19
CA GLU A 253 -24.74 2.99 6.13
C GLU A 253 -23.29 3.07 6.66
N ASP A 254 -22.61 4.21 6.52
CA ASP A 254 -21.46 4.54 7.38
C ASP A 254 -21.95 5.62 8.35
N VAL A 255 -22.80 5.21 9.30
CA VAL A 255 -23.01 5.96 10.55
C VAL A 255 -21.94 5.48 11.52
N GLU A 256 -20.75 6.07 11.44
CA GLU A 256 -19.78 5.97 12.53
C GLU A 256 -20.33 6.73 13.73
N MET A 257 -20.90 5.95 14.66
CA MET A 257 -21.01 6.33 16.06
C MET A 257 -19.61 6.37 16.65
N GLU A 258 -19.16 7.53 17.09
CA GLU A 258 -18.11 7.65 18.10
C GLU A 258 -18.59 8.59 19.20
N GLU A 259 -18.50 8.08 20.43
CA GLU A 259 -18.79 8.73 21.72
C GLU A 259 -17.81 9.88 22.03
#